data_AF-V9IHE5-F1
#
_entry.id   AF-V9IHE5-F1
#
_cell.length_a   1.000
_cell.length_b   1.000
_cell.length_c   1.000
_cell.angle_alpha   90.00
_cell.angle_beta   90.00
_cell.angle_gamma   90.00
#
_symmetry.space_group_name_H-M   'P 1'
#
loop_
_entity.id
_entity.type
_entity.pdbx_description
1 polymer ?
#
loop_
_entity_poly.entity_id
_entity_poly.type
_entity_poly.pdbx_seq_one_letter_code
_entity_poly.pdbx_strand_id
1 'polypeptide(L)'
;MYTSLKNSLPNFSINILKSVTRKYTSLTLNETENAFYPSILDLSYEAKLKRKNEEWHNKIKKLETVEEKLIGINMPRYYGWKSLNLKEGFVPYNSLQHAQYITHTHVINNNKLPEFYDTVITSEKINALVQIIKQNIENIIIFEYNHRLKKQEITEEVDTKKENYCKMILQRHLFFKSIE
;
A
#
# COMPACT_ATOMS: atom_id res chain seq x y z
N MET A 1 -24.69 -22.94 -22.84
CA MET A 1 -25.08 -22.90 -24.27
C MET A 1 -24.46 -21.66 -24.88
N TYR A 2 -23.36 -21.80 -25.62
CA TYR A 2 -22.81 -20.72 -26.44
C TYR A 2 -22.71 -21.24 -27.87
N THR A 3 -23.43 -20.57 -28.77
CA THR A 3 -23.46 -20.85 -30.20
C THR A 3 -22.15 -20.40 -30.83
N SER A 4 -21.50 -21.31 -31.54
CA SER A 4 -20.28 -21.07 -32.30
C SER A 4 -20.58 -20.23 -33.54
N LEU A 5 -20.19 -18.96 -33.53
CA LEU A 5 -20.03 -18.16 -34.75
C LEU A 5 -18.74 -18.62 -35.45
N LYS A 6 -18.89 -19.39 -36.54
CA LYS A 6 -17.82 -19.66 -37.50
C LYS A 6 -17.49 -18.35 -38.22
N ASN A 7 -16.55 -17.58 -37.68
CA ASN A 7 -15.97 -16.48 -38.42
C ASN A 7 -15.08 -17.09 -39.51
N SER A 8 -15.46 -16.88 -40.76
CA SER A 8 -14.63 -17.17 -41.93
C SER A 8 -13.30 -16.43 -41.79
N LEU A 9 -12.21 -17.13 -42.09
CA LEU A 9 -10.89 -16.51 -42.17
C LEU A 9 -10.94 -15.37 -43.20
N PRO A 10 -10.40 -14.17 -42.90
CA PRO A 10 -10.30 -13.14 -43.91
C PRO A 10 -9.35 -13.63 -45.01
N ASN A 11 -9.80 -13.48 -46.27
CA ASN A 11 -8.97 -13.71 -47.45
C ASN A 11 -7.71 -12.85 -47.35
N PHE A 12 -6.56 -13.48 -47.07
CA PHE A 12 -5.28 -12.81 -47.17
C PHE A 12 -5.05 -12.47 -48.65
N SER A 13 -5.13 -11.19 -49.00
CA SER A 13 -4.58 -10.72 -50.25
C SER A 13 -3.06 -10.97 -50.19
N ILE A 14 -2.56 -11.79 -51.11
CA ILE A 14 -1.13 -11.97 -51.32
C ILE A 14 -0.63 -10.64 -51.91
N ASN A 15 -0.36 -9.69 -51.02
CA ASN A 15 0.39 -8.50 -51.36
C ASN A 15 1.81 -8.98 -51.61
N ILE A 16 2.10 -9.13 -52.91
CA ILE A 16 3.42 -9.31 -53.50
C ILE A 16 4.45 -8.59 -52.64
N LEU A 17 5.36 -9.37 -52.04
CA LEU A 17 6.55 -8.87 -51.38
C LEU A 17 7.35 -8.07 -52.41
N LYS A 18 7.07 -6.77 -52.53
CA LYS A 18 7.96 -5.83 -53.19
C LYS A 18 9.24 -5.87 -52.37
N SER A 19 10.27 -6.52 -52.90
CA SER A 19 11.61 -6.50 -52.35
C SER A 19 12.00 -5.04 -52.14
N VAL A 20 12.00 -4.59 -50.89
CA VAL A 20 12.57 -3.29 -50.53
C VAL A 20 14.06 -3.43 -50.75
N THR A 21 14.53 -3.06 -51.93
CA THR A 21 15.95 -2.86 -52.18
C THR A 21 16.42 -1.76 -51.24
N ARG A 22 17.12 -2.13 -50.17
CA ARG A 22 17.88 -1.16 -49.36
C ARG A 22 18.87 -0.49 -50.31
N LYS A 23 18.61 0.76 -50.68
CA LYS A 23 19.61 1.60 -51.31
C LYS A 23 20.71 1.84 -50.27
N TYR A 24 21.86 1.20 -50.44
CA TYR A 24 23.06 1.56 -49.69
C TYR A 24 23.57 2.87 -50.28
N THR A 25 23.32 3.98 -49.58
CA THR A 25 23.97 5.26 -49.87
C THR A 25 25.37 5.19 -49.28
N SER A 26 26.40 4.98 -50.12
CA SER A 26 27.78 5.24 -49.73
C SER A 26 27.98 6.75 -49.66
N LEU A 27 27.76 7.33 -48.48
CA LEU A 27 28.17 8.70 -48.19
C LEU A 27 29.70 8.77 -48.30
N THR A 28 30.19 9.61 -49.19
CA THR A 28 31.59 10.02 -49.26
C THR A 28 32.04 10.51 -47.89
N LEU A 29 33.06 9.87 -47.34
CA LEU A 29 33.69 10.21 -46.07
C LEU A 29 34.31 11.61 -46.17
N ASN A 30 33.68 12.59 -45.55
CA ASN A 30 34.43 13.76 -45.09
C ASN A 30 35.32 13.24 -43.95
N GLU A 31 36.63 13.31 -44.10
CA GLU A 31 37.60 12.93 -43.06
C GLU A 31 37.45 13.89 -41.87
N THR A 32 36.58 13.54 -40.93
CA THR A 32 36.50 14.21 -39.64
C THR A 32 37.54 13.60 -38.71
N GLU A 33 38.44 14.42 -38.14
CA GLU A 33 39.56 14.00 -37.27
C GLU A 33 39.13 13.12 -36.08
N ASN A 34 37.85 13.20 -35.65
CA ASN A 34 37.28 12.35 -34.61
C ASN A 34 36.07 11.57 -35.13
N ALA A 35 36.20 10.24 -35.19
CA ALA A 35 35.10 9.34 -35.55
C ALA A 35 34.17 9.12 -34.34
N PHE A 36 32.90 9.52 -34.46
CA PHE A 36 31.86 9.24 -33.47
C PHE A 36 31.05 8.00 -33.87
N TYR A 37 31.33 6.87 -33.24
CA TYR A 37 30.57 5.64 -33.44
C TYR A 37 29.27 5.65 -32.60
N PRO A 38 28.16 5.11 -33.13
CA PRO A 38 26.96 4.88 -32.34
C PRO A 38 27.23 3.84 -31.24
N SER A 39 26.45 3.90 -30.16
CA SER A 39 26.54 2.90 -29.10
C SER A 39 26.14 1.51 -29.61
N ILE A 40 26.84 0.49 -29.12
CA ILE A 40 26.52 -0.90 -29.42
C ILE A 40 25.22 -1.23 -28.70
N LEU A 41 24.19 -1.60 -29.47
CA LEU A 41 22.86 -1.89 -28.97
C LEU A 41 22.49 -3.33 -29.24
N ASP A 42 22.06 -4.05 -28.19
CA ASP A 42 21.42 -5.35 -28.38
C ASP A 42 20.06 -5.17 -29.07
N LEU A 43 19.85 -5.92 -30.16
CA LEU A 43 18.64 -5.88 -30.99
C LEU A 43 17.64 -6.98 -30.63
N SER A 44 17.96 -7.84 -29.64
CA SER A 44 17.06 -8.84 -29.08
C SER A 44 15.75 -8.19 -28.61
N TYR A 45 14.67 -8.97 -28.64
CA TYR A 45 13.35 -8.50 -28.23
C TYR A 45 13.34 -8.08 -26.75
N GLU A 46 13.99 -8.87 -25.89
CA GLU A 46 14.08 -8.60 -24.45
C GLU A 46 14.84 -7.30 -24.18
N ALA A 47 15.98 -7.07 -24.85
CA ALA A 47 16.73 -5.82 -24.70
C ALA A 47 15.94 -4.60 -25.19
N LYS A 48 15.18 -4.73 -26.28
CA LYS A 48 14.27 -3.68 -26.76
C LYS A 48 13.19 -3.35 -25.73
N LEU A 49 12.58 -4.36 -25.13
CA LEU A 49 11.55 -4.16 -24.09
C LEU A 49 12.14 -3.49 -22.85
N LYS A 50 13.33 -3.94 -22.41
CA LYS A 50 14.05 -3.35 -21.29
C LYS A 50 14.36 -1.87 -21.53
N ARG A 51 14.92 -1.51 -22.70
CA ARG A 51 15.18 -0.11 -23.05
C ARG A 51 13.91 0.74 -23.02
N LYS A 52 12.80 0.24 -23.56
CA LYS A 52 11.51 0.95 -23.50
C LYS A 52 11.05 1.21 -22.06
N ASN A 53 11.25 0.24 -21.16
CA ASN A 53 10.92 0.39 -19.74
C ASN A 53 11.87 1.39 -19.06
N GLU A 54 13.16 1.37 -19.39
CA GLU A 54 14.16 2.33 -18.88
C GLU A 54 13.87 3.75 -19.36
N GLU A 55 13.51 3.93 -20.63
CA GLU A 55 13.09 5.22 -21.19
C GLU A 55 11.87 5.78 -20.45
N TRP A 56 10.86 4.95 -20.19
CA TRP A 56 9.70 5.34 -19.40
C TRP A 56 10.09 5.72 -17.97
N HIS A 57 10.89 4.89 -17.28
CA HIS A 57 11.37 5.18 -15.93
C HIS A 57 12.16 6.50 -15.88
N ASN A 58 13.06 6.73 -16.83
CA ASN A 58 13.84 7.96 -16.94
C ASN A 58 12.95 9.18 -17.20
N LYS A 59 11.89 9.02 -17.99
CA LYS A 59 10.88 10.09 -18.18
C LYS A 59 10.21 10.47 -16.86
N ILE A 60 9.78 9.49 -16.06
CA ILE A 60 9.17 9.74 -14.75
C ILE A 60 10.18 10.35 -13.77
N LYS A 61 11.43 9.88 -13.77
CA LYS A 61 12.50 10.39 -12.91
C LYS A 61 12.80 11.87 -13.16
N LYS A 62 12.68 12.34 -14.41
CA LYS A 62 12.91 13.73 -14.81
C LYS A 62 11.81 14.71 -14.38
N LEU A 63 10.65 14.21 -13.94
CA LEU A 63 9.58 15.07 -13.42
C LEU A 63 10.00 15.73 -12.10
N GLU A 64 9.63 16.99 -11.91
CA GLU A 64 10.13 17.80 -10.79
C GLU A 64 9.30 17.54 -9.53
N THR A 65 7.98 17.56 -9.68
CA THR A 65 7.04 17.51 -8.55
C THR A 65 6.59 16.08 -8.24
N VAL A 66 6.05 15.88 -7.04
CA VAL A 66 5.51 14.58 -6.62
C VAL A 66 4.20 14.30 -7.35
N GLU A 67 3.38 15.33 -7.54
CA GLU A 67 2.08 15.31 -8.22
C GLU A 67 2.25 14.85 -9.67
N GLU A 68 3.21 15.43 -10.39
CA GLU A 68 3.53 15.03 -11.76
C GLU A 68 3.97 13.57 -11.83
N LYS A 69 4.74 13.08 -10.85
CA LYS A 69 5.16 11.67 -10.80
C LYS A 69 3.97 10.74 -10.57
N LEU A 70 3.08 11.09 -9.63
CA LEU A 70 1.87 10.32 -9.36
C LEU A 70 0.96 10.23 -10.59
N ILE A 71 0.77 11.35 -11.30
CA ILE A 71 0.02 11.40 -12.55
C ILE A 71 0.74 10.60 -13.63
N GLY A 72 2.04 10.82 -13.83
CA GLY A 72 2.85 10.17 -14.87
C GLY A 72 2.88 8.66 -14.74
N ILE A 73 2.90 8.13 -13.52
CA ILE A 73 2.84 6.69 -13.25
C ILE A 73 1.44 6.12 -13.57
N ASN A 74 0.37 6.84 -13.25
CA ASN A 74 -1.00 6.35 -13.38
C ASN A 74 -1.67 6.59 -14.74
N MET A 75 -1.20 7.58 -15.52
CA MET A 75 -1.78 7.99 -16.80
C MET A 75 -1.61 7.07 -18.03
N PRO A 76 -0.64 6.15 -18.16
CA PRO A 76 -0.48 5.37 -19.39
C PRO A 76 -1.68 4.44 -19.69
N ARG A 77 -2.63 4.29 -18.75
CA ARG A 77 -3.90 3.61 -18.94
C ARG A 77 -5.03 4.50 -18.43
N TYR A 78 -5.98 4.83 -19.29
CA TYR A 78 -7.13 5.70 -18.96
C TYR A 78 -7.93 5.22 -17.71
N TYR A 79 -7.99 3.90 -17.50
CA TYR A 79 -8.63 3.28 -16.33
C TYR A 79 -7.65 2.83 -15.23
N GLY A 80 -6.39 3.24 -15.31
CA GLY A 80 -5.33 2.85 -14.37
C GLY A 80 -4.74 1.46 -14.58
N TRP A 81 -4.01 0.99 -13.57
CA TRP A 81 -3.37 -0.33 -13.56
C TRP A 81 -4.34 -1.42 -13.09
N LYS A 82 -4.07 -2.67 -13.45
CA LYS A 82 -4.81 -3.80 -12.87
C LYS A 82 -4.46 -3.86 -11.38
N SER A 83 -5.42 -3.58 -10.51
CA SER A 83 -5.25 -3.53 -9.07
C SER A 83 -5.99 -4.68 -8.38
N LEU A 84 -5.43 -5.15 -7.27
CA LEU A 84 -6.12 -6.00 -6.32
C LEU A 84 -6.82 -5.11 -5.30
N ASN A 85 -8.15 -5.24 -5.17
CA ASN A 85 -8.92 -4.46 -4.22
C ASN A 85 -9.01 -5.20 -2.88
N LEU A 86 -8.27 -4.72 -1.87
CA LEU A 86 -8.31 -5.21 -0.50
C LEU A 86 -9.30 -4.36 0.30
N LYS A 87 -10.38 -4.97 0.79
CA LYS A 87 -11.40 -4.27 1.58
C LYS A 87 -11.07 -4.32 3.07
N GLU A 88 -11.20 -3.18 3.75
CA GLU A 88 -11.06 -3.10 5.19
C GLU A 88 -12.13 -3.93 5.91
N GLY A 89 -11.76 -4.60 7.00
CA GLY A 89 -12.66 -5.47 7.78
C GLY A 89 -12.95 -6.84 7.17
N PHE A 90 -12.53 -7.12 5.93
CA PHE A 90 -12.65 -8.44 5.32
C PHE A 90 -11.29 -9.13 5.25
N VAL A 91 -11.05 -10.06 6.17
CA VAL A 91 -9.82 -10.85 6.22
C VAL A 91 -10.13 -12.28 5.73
N PRO A 92 -9.67 -12.67 4.53
CA PRO A 92 -9.88 -14.01 4.03
C PRO A 92 -9.08 -15.05 4.84
N TYR A 93 -9.46 -16.32 4.70
CA TYR A 93 -8.76 -17.40 5.37
C TYR A 93 -7.29 -17.47 4.93
N ASN A 94 -6.38 -17.66 5.90
CA ASN A 94 -4.92 -17.70 5.68
C ASN A 94 -4.37 -16.48 4.89
N SER A 95 -4.89 -15.28 5.18
CA SER A 95 -4.50 -14.04 4.52
C SER A 95 -3.05 -13.59 4.80
N LEU A 96 -2.43 -14.08 5.87
CA LEU A 96 -1.11 -13.63 6.31
C LEU A 96 -0.03 -13.88 5.26
N GLN A 97 0.04 -15.10 4.72
CA GLN A 97 1.03 -15.46 3.70
C GLN A 97 0.82 -14.65 2.42
N HIS A 98 -0.44 -14.42 2.06
CA HIS A 98 -0.80 -13.60 0.90
C HIS A 98 -0.36 -12.14 1.07
N ALA A 99 -0.63 -11.55 2.24
CA ALA A 99 -0.20 -10.19 2.56
C ALA A 99 1.33 -10.06 2.53
N GLN A 100 2.05 -10.97 3.20
CA GLN A 100 3.51 -11.02 3.22
C GLN A 100 4.12 -11.10 1.81
N TYR A 101 3.54 -11.94 0.94
CA TYR A 101 3.98 -12.08 -0.44
C TYR A 101 3.78 -10.79 -1.25
N ILE A 102 2.60 -10.16 -1.15
CA ILE A 102 2.28 -8.93 -1.90
C ILE A 102 3.15 -7.75 -1.43
N THR A 103 3.33 -7.59 -0.11
CA THR A 103 4.10 -6.48 0.44
C THR A 103 5.60 -6.76 0.51
N HIS A 104 6.03 -7.97 0.15
CA HIS A 104 7.40 -8.46 0.33
C HIS A 104 7.90 -8.27 1.77
N THR A 105 7.06 -8.60 2.74
CA THR A 105 7.37 -8.51 4.18
C THR A 105 7.40 -9.88 4.83
N HIS A 106 8.01 -9.95 6.00
CA HIS A 106 7.97 -11.13 6.87
C HIS A 106 7.59 -10.69 8.28
N VAL A 107 6.90 -11.57 9.00
CA VAL A 107 6.51 -11.33 10.39
C VAL A 107 7.54 -12.00 11.31
N ILE A 108 8.02 -11.25 12.30
CA ILE A 108 8.98 -11.71 13.31
C ILE A 108 8.19 -12.04 14.59
N ASN A 109 8.06 -13.33 14.90
CA ASN A 109 7.31 -13.82 16.07
C ASN A 109 8.20 -13.94 17.32
N ASN A 110 8.89 -12.87 17.71
CA ASN A 110 9.79 -12.89 18.87
C ASN A 110 9.09 -12.51 20.19
N ASN A 111 7.76 -12.36 20.18
CA ASN A 111 6.93 -11.85 21.29
C ASN A 111 7.45 -10.54 21.92
N LYS A 112 8.32 -9.83 21.20
CA LYS A 112 8.98 -8.60 21.61
C LYS A 112 8.81 -7.58 20.50
N LEU A 113 8.70 -6.32 20.91
CA LEU A 113 8.79 -5.19 20.00
C LEU A 113 10.24 -5.02 19.53
N PRO A 114 10.48 -4.24 18.46
CA PRO A 114 11.84 -3.90 18.05
C PRO A 114 12.67 -3.30 19.21
N GLU A 115 13.94 -3.69 19.30
CA GLU A 115 14.88 -3.27 20.39
C GLU A 115 14.97 -1.75 20.56
N PHE A 116 14.71 -1.00 19.49
CA PHE A 116 14.63 0.46 19.53
C PHE A 116 13.73 0.97 20.67
N TYR A 117 12.58 0.33 20.90
CA TYR A 117 11.60 0.79 21.89
C TYR A 117 12.07 0.64 23.33
N ASP A 118 13.00 -0.27 23.61
CA ASP A 118 13.55 -0.47 24.96
C ASP A 118 14.44 0.71 25.38
N THR A 119 14.92 1.51 24.41
CA THR A 119 15.84 2.63 24.65
C THR A 119 15.16 4.00 24.79
N VAL A 120 13.91 4.14 24.34
CA VAL A 120 13.23 5.44 24.24
C VAL A 120 12.85 5.99 25.62
N ILE A 121 12.47 5.12 26.57
CA ILE A 121 11.97 5.54 27.88
C ILE A 121 12.54 4.61 28.96
N THR A 122 13.07 5.21 30.03
CA THR A 122 13.49 4.48 31.23
C THR A 122 12.30 3.75 31.88
N SER A 123 12.53 2.53 32.37
CA SER A 123 11.53 1.69 33.04
C SER A 123 10.76 2.41 34.15
N GLU A 124 11.42 3.30 34.90
CA GLU A 124 10.82 4.10 35.98
C GLU A 124 9.73 5.04 35.47
N LYS A 125 9.99 5.76 34.38
CA LYS A 125 9.03 6.68 33.76
C LYS A 125 7.84 5.92 33.15
N ILE A 126 8.11 4.75 32.56
CA ILE A 126 7.06 3.85 32.05
C ILE A 126 6.15 3.43 33.21
N ASN A 127 6.71 2.98 34.32
CA ASN A 127 5.93 2.56 35.48
C ASN A 127 5.08 3.70 36.06
N ALA A 128 5.63 4.92 36.14
CA ALA A 128 4.86 6.09 36.57
C ALA A 128 3.69 6.39 35.62
N LEU A 129 3.93 6.36 34.31
CA LEU A 129 2.87 6.56 33.30
C LEU A 129 1.79 5.47 33.36
N VAL A 130 2.20 4.21 33.52
CA VAL A 130 1.27 3.08 33.67
C VAL A 130 0.37 3.30 34.89
N GLN A 131 0.91 3.74 36.03
CA GLN A 131 0.08 4.00 37.22
C GLN A 131 -0.92 5.14 36.99
N ILE A 132 -0.52 6.20 36.28
CA ILE A 132 -1.42 7.32 35.96
C ILE A 132 -2.55 6.87 35.02
N ILE A 133 -2.23 6.08 34.00
CA ILE A 133 -3.17 5.75 32.92
C ILE A 133 -4.06 4.54 33.27
N LYS A 134 -3.56 3.61 34.09
CA LYS A 134 -4.24 2.35 34.43
C LYS A 134 -5.68 2.57 34.91
N GLN A 135 -5.87 3.48 35.85
CA GLN A 135 -7.21 3.78 36.38
C GLN A 135 -8.16 4.30 35.29
N ASN A 136 -7.66 5.10 34.36
CA ASN A 136 -8.48 5.65 33.29
C ASN A 136 -8.90 4.56 32.29
N ILE A 137 -7.99 3.65 31.95
CA ILE A 137 -8.29 2.51 31.07
C ILE A 137 -9.33 1.58 31.72
N GLU A 138 -9.14 1.24 33.00
CA GLU A 138 -10.09 0.40 33.75
C GLU A 138 -11.50 1.00 33.75
N ASN A 139 -11.59 2.31 34.01
CA ASN A 139 -12.88 3.01 34.00
C ASN A 139 -13.54 2.97 32.61
N ILE A 140 -12.77 3.15 31.52
CA ILE A 140 -13.30 3.11 30.16
C ILE A 140 -13.82 1.71 29.80
N ILE A 141 -13.06 0.67 30.15
CA ILE A 141 -13.46 -0.72 29.89
C ILE A 141 -14.76 -1.05 30.64
N ILE A 142 -14.85 -0.68 31.93
CA ILE A 142 -16.04 -0.89 32.75
C ILE A 142 -17.24 -0.12 32.19
N PHE A 143 -17.01 1.12 31.75
CA PHE A 143 -18.04 1.96 31.16
C PHE A 143 -18.60 1.34 29.86
N GLU A 144 -17.74 1.00 28.90
CA GLU A 144 -18.15 0.37 27.64
C GLU A 144 -18.86 -0.97 27.88
N TYR A 145 -18.35 -1.78 28.81
CA TYR A 145 -18.96 -3.05 29.18
C TYR A 145 -20.38 -2.84 29.72
N ASN A 146 -20.55 -1.99 30.73
CA ASN A 146 -21.86 -1.73 31.36
C ASN A 146 -22.84 -0.96 30.47
N HIS A 147 -22.36 -0.20 29.49
CA HIS A 147 -23.20 0.50 28.52
C HIS A 147 -23.79 -0.45 27.48
N ARG A 148 -23.03 -1.46 27.05
CA ARG A 148 -23.45 -2.41 26.01
C ARG A 148 -24.38 -3.53 26.50
N LEU A 149 -24.51 -3.71 27.82
CA LEU A 149 -25.41 -4.71 28.39
C LEU A 149 -26.87 -4.42 27.98
N LYS A 150 -27.54 -5.46 27.47
CA LYS A 150 -28.98 -5.39 27.18
C LYS A 150 -29.76 -5.44 28.49
N LYS A 151 -30.96 -4.86 28.53
CA LYS A 151 -31.83 -4.86 29.74
C LYS A 151 -32.05 -6.24 30.38
N GLN A 152 -31.97 -7.30 29.59
CA GLN A 152 -32.15 -8.69 30.04
C GLN A 152 -30.91 -9.28 30.72
N GLU A 153 -29.72 -8.71 30.47
CA GLU A 153 -28.43 -9.12 31.03
C GLU A 153 -28.06 -8.30 32.28
N ILE A 154 -28.84 -7.27 32.59
CA ILE A 154 -28.64 -6.40 33.76
C ILE A 154 -29.23 -7.11 34.98
N THR A 155 -28.36 -7.63 35.84
CA THR A 155 -28.72 -8.09 37.19
C THR A 155 -28.81 -6.90 38.15
N GLU A 156 -29.59 -6.99 39.23
CA GLU A 156 -29.72 -5.91 40.24
C GLU A 156 -28.35 -5.48 40.82
N GLU A 157 -27.42 -6.43 40.97
CA GLU A 157 -26.03 -6.16 41.39
C GLU A 157 -25.22 -5.34 40.38
N VAL A 158 -25.51 -5.48 39.08
CA VAL A 158 -24.82 -4.76 38.00
C VAL A 158 -25.36 -3.34 37.90
N ASP A 159 -26.66 -3.16 38.08
CA ASP A 159 -27.30 -1.83 38.05
C ASP A 159 -26.86 -0.97 39.24
N THR A 160 -26.80 -1.54 40.45
CA THR A 160 -26.27 -0.85 41.64
C THR A 160 -24.80 -0.46 41.48
N LYS A 161 -23.97 -1.33 40.89
CA LYS A 161 -22.57 -1.01 40.56
C LYS A 161 -22.47 0.10 39.52
N LYS A 162 -23.34 0.11 38.51
CA LYS A 162 -23.41 1.13 37.46
C LYS A 162 -23.78 2.50 38.02
N GLU A 163 -24.79 2.57 38.88
CA GLU A 163 -25.18 3.82 39.55
C GLU A 163 -24.06 4.38 40.45
N ASN A 164 -23.39 3.51 41.21
CA ASN A 164 -22.28 3.90 42.06
C ASN A 164 -21.09 4.40 41.23
N TYR A 165 -20.79 3.76 40.11
CA TYR A 165 -19.72 4.21 39.20
C TYR A 165 -20.03 5.58 38.58
N CYS A 166 -21.27 5.79 38.11
CA CYS A 166 -21.71 7.08 37.56
C CYS A 166 -21.59 8.20 38.60
N LYS A 167 -21.98 7.94 39.85
CA LYS A 167 -21.82 8.89 40.97
C LYS A 167 -20.34 9.20 41.24
N MET A 168 -19.48 8.18 41.25
CA MET A 168 -18.05 8.36 41.51
C MET A 168 -17.34 9.18 40.42
N ILE A 169 -17.71 8.97 39.15
CA ILE A 169 -17.17 9.74 38.01
C ILE A 169 -17.61 11.21 38.11
N LEU A 170 -18.89 11.48 38.39
CA LEU A 170 -19.40 12.85 38.56
C LEU A 170 -18.68 13.59 39.69
N GLN A 171 -18.46 12.90 40.81
CA GLN A 171 -17.78 13.46 41.98
C GLN A 171 -16.29 13.76 41.69
N ARG A 172 -15.62 12.89 40.96
CA ARG A 172 -14.23 13.09 40.52
C ARG A 172 -14.10 14.23 39.50
N HIS A 173 -15.08 14.38 38.60
CA HIS A 173 -15.10 15.48 37.63
C HIS A 173 -15.36 16.84 38.30
N LEU A 174 -16.21 16.88 39.34
CA LEU A 174 -16.43 18.07 40.18
C LEU A 174 -15.18 18.45 40.98
N PHE A 175 -14.44 17.45 41.48
CA PHE A 175 -13.20 17.66 42.22
C PHE A 175 -12.10 18.28 41.33
N PHE A 176 -11.94 17.80 40.10
CA PHE A 176 -11.01 18.38 39.13
C PHE A 176 -11.36 19.83 38.75
N LYS A 177 -12.65 20.16 38.68
CA LYS A 177 -13.13 21.53 38.38
C LYS A 177 -12.96 22.53 39.53
N SER A 178 -12.63 22.05 40.73
CA SER A 178 -12.47 22.86 41.94
C SER A 178 -10.99 23.16 42.27
N ILE A 179 -10.07 22.60 41.48
CA ILE A 179 -8.60 22.72 41.63
C ILE A 179 -8.01 23.67 40.56
N GLU A 180 -8.81 24.06 39.57
CA GLU A 180 -8.57 25.22 38.69
C GLU A 180 -9.18 26.50 39.29
#